data_AF-S5MI96-F1
#
_entry.id   AF-S5MI96-F1
#
_cell.length_a   1.000
_cell.length_b   1.000
_cell.length_c   1.000
_cell.angle_alpha   90.00
_cell.angle_beta   90.00
_cell.angle_gamma   90.00
#
_symmetry.space_group_name_H-M   'P 1'
#
loop_
_entity.id
_entity.type
_entity.pdbx_description
1 polymer ?
#
loop_
_entity_poly.entity_id
_entity_poly.type
_entity_poly.pdbx_seq_one_letter_code
_entity_poly.pdbx_strand_id
1 'polypeptide(L)'
;KVSIQGNPVSIMVEKAIDGDKLKHLIVTPAGCGEQNMVGLTPTVIATQYQDSTLQWESLGVDRRAEAINLIKKGYTQRIVFRKPDSSYAAFVGRASSTWLTAYVAKVFAMAIKLTDIEPEVICGAVKWLILEKQQPDGVFKEDAPVIHKEMVGGYQGAEPEVSLTAFVLIALLESRDICKDHVNSLEMGIHRASEYLSRRYQSLARPYTVALTSYALALAGKLKSEKVLMKFSKEGRSWEERNARTYNIEGTSYALLALLQMEKPELTGPVARWLAQQNYFGGGYGSTQATILVFQALAQYQVDSPRQLELNLDVSVLLPRRASAITYRIENNN
;
A
#
# COMPACT_ATOMS: atom_id res chain seq x y z
N LYS A 1 10.99 -34.36 1.34
CA LYS A 1 9.98 -34.15 0.28
C LYS A 1 10.53 -33.08 -0.65
N VAL A 2 10.72 -33.35 -1.94
CA VAL A 2 11.20 -32.37 -2.94
C VAL A 2 9.96 -31.81 -3.64
N SER A 3 9.86 -30.48 -3.77
CA SER A 3 8.77 -29.78 -4.47
C SER A 3 9.38 -28.89 -5.54
N ILE A 4 8.88 -28.99 -6.77
CA ILE A 4 9.37 -28.23 -7.93
C ILE A 4 8.21 -27.37 -8.42
N GLN A 5 8.46 -26.09 -8.69
CA GLN A 5 7.45 -25.10 -9.09
C GLN A 5 8.09 -24.17 -10.13
N GLY A 6 7.36 -23.87 -11.21
CA GLY A 6 7.87 -23.03 -12.31
C GLY A 6 8.06 -21.57 -11.91
N ASN A 7 7.13 -21.03 -11.13
CA ASN A 7 7.21 -19.66 -10.60
C ASN A 7 6.96 -19.65 -9.09
N PRO A 8 7.93 -20.10 -8.27
CA PRO A 8 7.73 -20.31 -6.84
C PRO A 8 7.45 -19.01 -6.08
N VAL A 9 7.92 -17.86 -6.58
CA VAL A 9 7.64 -16.57 -5.96
C VAL A 9 6.21 -16.16 -6.24
N SER A 10 5.75 -16.22 -7.50
CA SER A 10 4.37 -15.83 -7.82
C SER A 10 3.34 -16.74 -7.17
N ILE A 11 3.59 -18.06 -7.14
CA ILE A 11 2.74 -19.02 -6.41
C ILE A 11 2.75 -18.74 -4.90
N MET A 12 3.89 -18.36 -4.33
CA MET A 12 3.99 -18.03 -2.91
C MET A 12 3.24 -16.73 -2.60
N VAL A 13 3.38 -15.72 -3.45
CA VAL A 13 2.65 -14.47 -3.33
C VAL A 13 1.16 -14.73 -3.43
N GLU A 14 0.72 -15.51 -4.43
CA GLU A 14 -0.68 -15.91 -4.63
C GLU A 14 -1.23 -16.65 -3.41
N LYS A 15 -0.49 -17.61 -2.85
CA LYS A 15 -0.89 -18.32 -1.63
C LYS A 15 -0.87 -17.44 -0.38
N ALA A 16 -0.03 -16.42 -0.32
CA ALA A 16 0.05 -15.50 0.81
C ALA A 16 -1.18 -14.57 0.85
N ILE A 17 -1.82 -14.36 -0.28
CA ILE A 17 -2.95 -13.44 -0.47
C ILE A 17 -4.20 -14.15 -1.03
N ASP A 18 -4.25 -15.47 -0.88
CA ASP A 18 -5.37 -16.33 -1.25
C ASP A 18 -6.68 -15.80 -0.67
N GLY A 19 -7.71 -15.68 -1.51
CA GLY A 19 -9.01 -15.14 -1.12
C GLY A 19 -9.60 -15.78 0.13
N ASP A 20 -9.42 -17.10 0.33
CA ASP A 20 -9.92 -17.80 1.52
C ASP A 20 -9.27 -17.25 2.80
N LYS A 21 -7.99 -16.88 2.71
CA LYS A 21 -7.23 -16.27 3.80
C LYS A 21 -7.50 -14.78 3.96
N LEU A 22 -8.16 -14.14 2.99
CA LEU A 22 -8.55 -12.73 3.02
C LEU A 22 -10.04 -12.54 3.33
N LYS A 23 -10.79 -13.63 3.49
CA LYS A 23 -12.24 -13.60 3.76
C LYS A 23 -12.58 -12.73 4.98
N HIS A 24 -11.73 -12.73 6.01
CA HIS A 24 -11.93 -11.96 7.25
C HIS A 24 -11.64 -10.46 7.10
N LEU A 25 -11.07 -10.01 5.98
CA LEU A 25 -10.82 -8.59 5.71
C LEU A 25 -12.06 -7.89 5.15
N ILE A 26 -13.05 -8.65 4.68
CA ILE A 26 -14.37 -8.13 4.30
C ILE A 26 -15.16 -7.91 5.59
N VAL A 27 -15.09 -6.68 6.11
CA VAL A 27 -15.62 -6.32 7.43
C VAL A 27 -16.64 -5.20 7.27
N THR A 28 -17.70 -5.25 8.08
CA THR A 28 -18.62 -4.11 8.18
C THR A 28 -17.94 -2.96 8.94
N PRO A 29 -17.73 -1.80 8.32
CA PRO A 29 -17.19 -0.64 9.00
C PRO A 29 -18.19 -0.12 10.05
N ALA A 30 -17.65 0.42 11.16
CA ALA A 30 -18.43 0.94 12.28
C ALA A 30 -17.60 1.94 13.10
N GLY A 31 -18.25 2.62 14.04
CA GLY A 31 -17.58 3.46 15.02
C GLY A 31 -17.31 4.89 14.56
N CYS A 32 -16.32 5.53 15.18
CA CYS A 32 -15.94 6.90 14.86
C CYS A 32 -15.20 6.98 13.51
N GLY A 33 -14.85 8.19 13.08
CA GLY A 33 -14.24 8.42 11.79
C GLY A 33 -12.96 7.61 11.51
N GLU A 34 -12.14 7.37 12.53
CA GLU A 34 -10.93 6.55 12.42
C GLU A 34 -11.27 5.05 12.32
N GLN A 35 -12.18 4.57 13.18
CA GLN A 35 -12.60 3.17 13.28
C GLN A 35 -13.32 2.70 12.00
N ASN A 36 -14.13 3.58 11.42
CA ASN A 36 -14.79 3.32 10.15
C ASN A 36 -13.77 3.06 9.04
N MET A 37 -12.69 3.85 8.98
CA MET A 37 -11.63 3.63 8.01
C MET A 37 -10.85 2.33 8.26
N VAL A 38 -10.65 1.93 9.51
CA VAL A 38 -10.02 0.64 9.86
C VAL A 38 -10.82 -0.54 9.29
N GLY A 39 -12.16 -0.47 9.30
CA GLY A 39 -13.03 -1.51 8.72
C GLY A 39 -13.19 -1.43 7.20
N LEU A 40 -13.26 -0.22 6.64
CA LEU A 40 -13.47 -0.02 5.20
C LEU A 40 -12.25 -0.42 4.37
N THR A 41 -11.06 -0.05 4.83
CA THR A 41 -9.87 -0.13 3.99
C THR A 41 -9.48 -1.55 3.57
N PRO A 42 -9.50 -2.56 4.46
CA PRO A 42 -9.21 -3.93 4.06
C PRO A 42 -10.19 -4.47 3.00
N THR A 43 -11.47 -4.08 3.08
CA THR A 43 -12.49 -4.46 2.09
C THR A 43 -12.21 -3.84 0.72
N VAL A 44 -11.85 -2.55 0.66
CA VAL A 44 -11.50 -1.85 -0.60
C VAL A 44 -10.32 -2.54 -1.29
N ILE A 45 -9.26 -2.84 -0.54
CA ILE A 45 -8.02 -3.39 -1.11
C ILE A 45 -8.20 -4.83 -1.53
N ALA A 46 -8.87 -5.66 -0.70
CA ALA A 46 -9.19 -7.03 -1.09
C ALA A 46 -10.02 -7.06 -2.38
N THR A 47 -10.99 -6.16 -2.52
CA THR A 47 -11.83 -6.06 -3.72
C THR A 47 -11.01 -5.64 -4.95
N GLN A 48 -10.21 -4.58 -4.83
CA GLN A 48 -9.36 -4.10 -5.93
C GLN A 48 -8.32 -5.13 -6.36
N TYR A 49 -7.78 -5.89 -5.40
CA TYR A 49 -6.86 -6.99 -5.67
C TYR A 49 -7.55 -8.07 -6.50
N GLN A 50 -8.68 -8.59 -6.02
CA GLN A 50 -9.43 -9.67 -6.68
C GLN A 50 -9.90 -9.26 -8.08
N ASP A 51 -10.26 -7.99 -8.27
CA ASP A 51 -10.56 -7.41 -9.60
C ASP A 51 -9.33 -7.42 -10.51
N SER A 52 -8.15 -7.10 -9.98
CA SER A 52 -6.90 -7.02 -10.75
C SER A 52 -6.32 -8.40 -11.06
N THR A 53 -6.52 -9.39 -10.19
CA THR A 53 -6.01 -10.76 -10.37
C THR A 53 -7.02 -11.73 -10.97
N LEU A 54 -8.29 -11.34 -11.09
CA LEU A 54 -9.40 -12.16 -11.62
C LEU A 54 -9.67 -13.42 -10.76
N GLN A 55 -9.47 -13.33 -9.45
CA GLN A 55 -9.54 -14.48 -8.54
C GLN A 55 -10.89 -14.65 -7.81
N TRP A 56 -11.93 -13.90 -8.19
CA TRP A 56 -13.24 -13.97 -7.55
C TRP A 56 -13.89 -15.37 -7.57
N GLU A 57 -13.60 -16.19 -8.58
CA GLU A 57 -14.14 -17.56 -8.69
C GLU A 57 -13.75 -18.45 -7.51
N SER A 58 -12.53 -18.26 -6.98
CA SER A 58 -12.05 -18.99 -5.79
C SER A 58 -12.80 -18.62 -4.52
N LEU A 59 -13.38 -17.41 -4.49
CA LEU A 59 -14.05 -16.84 -3.32
C LEU A 59 -15.55 -17.12 -3.28
N GLY A 60 -16.17 -17.32 -4.45
CA GLY A 60 -17.60 -17.51 -4.62
C GLY A 60 -18.27 -16.34 -5.36
N VAL A 61 -19.24 -16.68 -6.21
CA VAL A 61 -19.83 -15.80 -7.23
C VAL A 61 -20.42 -14.49 -6.67
N ASP A 62 -21.04 -14.54 -5.47
CA ASP A 62 -21.73 -13.38 -4.89
C ASP A 62 -20.82 -12.47 -4.04
N ARG A 63 -19.59 -12.89 -3.74
CA ARG A 63 -18.73 -12.19 -2.78
C ARG A 63 -18.28 -10.81 -3.27
N ARG A 64 -18.16 -10.63 -4.58
CA ARG A 64 -17.86 -9.32 -5.17
C ARG A 64 -18.98 -8.33 -4.88
N ALA A 65 -20.24 -8.72 -5.12
CA ALA A 65 -21.39 -7.86 -4.88
C ALA A 65 -21.53 -7.50 -3.39
N GLU A 66 -21.30 -8.45 -2.49
CA GLU A 66 -21.26 -8.23 -1.05
C GLU A 66 -20.18 -7.20 -0.66
N ALA A 67 -18.96 -7.36 -1.18
CA ALA A 67 -17.85 -6.44 -0.91
C ALA A 67 -18.16 -5.01 -1.37
N ILE A 68 -18.73 -4.84 -2.57
CA ILE A 68 -19.14 -3.54 -3.11
C ILE A 68 -20.22 -2.89 -2.22
N ASN A 69 -21.20 -3.67 -1.74
CA ASN A 69 -22.21 -3.16 -0.81
C ASN A 69 -21.63 -2.70 0.54
N LEU A 70 -20.62 -3.42 1.06
CA LEU A 70 -19.92 -3.01 2.27
C LEU A 70 -19.08 -1.74 2.07
N ILE A 71 -18.43 -1.59 0.91
CA ILE A 71 -17.70 -0.38 0.54
C ILE A 71 -18.66 0.82 0.48
N LYS A 72 -19.81 0.66 -0.19
CA LYS A 72 -20.88 1.68 -0.25
C LYS A 72 -21.34 2.08 1.14
N LYS A 73 -21.67 1.11 2.00
CA LYS A 73 -22.08 1.35 3.39
C LYS A 73 -21.01 2.09 4.18
N GLY A 74 -19.75 1.71 4.03
CA GLY A 74 -18.62 2.37 4.69
C GLY A 74 -18.44 3.81 4.26
N TYR A 75 -18.54 4.07 2.96
CA TYR A 75 -18.51 5.41 2.40
C TYR A 75 -19.64 6.29 2.97
N THR A 76 -20.89 5.81 2.96
CA THR A 76 -22.04 6.54 3.52
C THR A 76 -21.89 6.83 5.00
N GLN A 77 -21.30 5.93 5.78
CA GLN A 77 -21.00 6.20 7.19
C GLN A 77 -19.85 7.20 7.36
N ARG A 78 -18.83 7.13 6.49
CA ARG A 78 -17.64 7.98 6.60
C ARG A 78 -17.95 9.44 6.30
N ILE A 79 -18.81 9.71 5.33
CA ILE A 79 -19.12 11.08 4.90
C ILE A 79 -19.77 11.91 6.02
N VAL A 80 -20.44 11.26 6.99
CA VAL A 80 -21.01 11.92 8.18
C VAL A 80 -19.92 12.59 9.05
N PHE A 81 -18.68 12.12 8.98
CA PHE A 81 -17.54 12.68 9.71
C PHE A 81 -16.73 13.70 8.88
N ARG A 82 -17.15 14.00 7.65
CA ARG A 82 -16.57 15.06 6.82
C ARG A 82 -16.99 16.42 7.40
N LYS A 83 -16.02 17.31 7.60
CA LYS A 83 -16.27 18.68 8.05
C LYS A 83 -16.65 19.59 6.86
N PRO A 84 -17.23 20.78 7.12
CA PRO A 84 -17.60 21.73 6.06
C PRO A 84 -16.43 22.17 5.17
N ASP A 85 -15.20 22.18 5.70
CA ASP A 85 -13.96 22.47 4.97
C ASP A 85 -13.37 21.26 4.23
N SER A 86 -14.12 20.15 4.15
CA SER A 86 -13.73 18.85 3.56
C SER A 86 -12.61 18.10 4.29
N SER A 87 -12.25 18.53 5.50
CA SER A 87 -11.27 17.82 6.33
C SER A 87 -11.92 16.73 7.19
N TYR A 88 -11.10 15.85 7.75
CA TYR A 88 -11.56 14.73 8.56
C TYR A 88 -10.95 14.69 9.96
N ALA A 89 -11.74 14.19 10.92
CA ALA A 89 -11.34 13.91 12.28
C ALA A 89 -11.96 12.58 12.76
N ALA A 90 -11.58 12.12 13.96
CA ALA A 90 -12.26 11.04 14.65
C ALA A 90 -13.75 11.37 14.91
N PHE A 91 -14.00 12.62 15.31
CA PHE A 91 -15.33 13.16 15.61
C PHE A 91 -15.41 14.59 15.06
N VAL A 92 -16.59 15.01 14.59
CA VAL A 92 -16.79 16.34 13.97
C VAL A 92 -16.37 17.50 14.89
N GLY A 93 -16.58 17.35 16.21
CA GLY A 93 -16.21 18.35 17.22
C GLY A 93 -14.71 18.44 17.55
N ARG A 94 -13.87 17.51 17.07
CA ARG A 94 -12.41 17.54 17.27
C ARG A 94 -11.74 18.32 16.13
N ALA A 95 -10.59 18.94 16.38
CA ALA A 95 -9.75 19.48 15.32
C ALA A 95 -9.39 18.39 14.28
N SER A 96 -9.24 18.79 13.02
CA SER A 96 -9.00 17.89 11.89
C SER A 96 -7.57 17.38 11.86
N SER A 97 -7.42 16.08 11.61
CA SER A 97 -6.10 15.44 11.48
C SER A 97 -5.62 15.54 10.04
N THR A 98 -4.40 16.00 9.85
CA THR A 98 -3.72 16.02 8.54
C THR A 98 -3.52 14.60 8.03
N TRP A 99 -3.01 13.71 8.90
CA TRP A 99 -2.77 12.32 8.54
C TRP A 99 -4.07 11.60 8.16
N LEU A 100 -5.14 11.75 8.96
CA LEU A 100 -6.41 11.10 8.67
C LEU A 100 -7.06 11.62 7.39
N THR A 101 -6.97 12.94 7.14
CA THR A 101 -7.51 13.54 5.92
C THR A 101 -6.81 13.02 4.67
N ALA A 102 -5.47 12.94 4.69
CA ALA A 102 -4.70 12.34 3.60
C ALA A 102 -5.01 10.85 3.43
N TYR A 103 -5.15 10.12 4.53
CA TYR A 103 -5.48 8.70 4.49
C TYR A 103 -6.87 8.44 3.88
N VAL A 104 -7.88 9.24 4.23
CA VAL A 104 -9.22 9.15 3.62
C VAL A 104 -9.17 9.47 2.13
N ALA A 105 -8.47 10.54 1.73
CA ALA A 105 -8.32 10.89 0.31
C ALA A 105 -7.69 9.74 -0.48
N LYS A 106 -6.61 9.14 0.05
CA LYS A 106 -5.96 7.96 -0.54
C LYS A 106 -6.94 6.80 -0.74
N VAL A 107 -7.64 6.40 0.33
CA VAL A 107 -8.56 5.24 0.27
C VAL A 107 -9.75 5.49 -0.64
N PHE A 108 -10.28 6.71 -0.67
CA PHE A 108 -11.37 7.06 -1.59
C PHE A 108 -10.91 7.16 -3.04
N ALA A 109 -9.70 7.63 -3.31
CA ALA A 109 -9.11 7.58 -4.64
C ALA A 109 -8.96 6.14 -5.17
N MET A 110 -8.64 5.17 -4.28
CA MET A 110 -8.67 3.75 -4.63
C MET A 110 -10.10 3.24 -4.86
N ALA A 111 -11.03 3.60 -3.98
CA ALA A 111 -12.40 3.08 -3.99
C ALA A 111 -13.30 3.66 -5.09
N ILE A 112 -12.94 4.79 -5.72
CA ILE A 112 -13.76 5.44 -6.77
C ILE A 112 -14.00 4.53 -7.99
N LYS A 113 -13.12 3.55 -8.22
CA LYS A 113 -13.29 2.54 -9.29
C LYS A 113 -14.29 1.44 -8.93
N LEU A 114 -14.63 1.32 -7.65
CA LEU A 114 -15.48 0.26 -7.08
C LEU A 114 -16.89 0.78 -6.75
N THR A 115 -17.00 2.05 -6.37
CA THR A 115 -18.27 2.68 -6.03
C THR A 115 -18.29 4.15 -6.46
N ASP A 116 -19.49 4.68 -6.71
CA ASP A 116 -19.69 6.08 -7.03
C ASP A 116 -19.31 6.96 -5.82
N ILE A 117 -18.17 7.65 -5.93
CA ILE A 117 -17.71 8.66 -4.97
C ILE A 117 -17.64 9.99 -5.71
N GLU A 118 -18.30 11.01 -5.17
CA GLU A 118 -18.25 12.36 -5.73
C GLU A 118 -16.80 12.89 -5.72
N PRO A 119 -16.27 13.41 -6.86
CA PRO A 119 -14.89 13.91 -6.94
C PRO A 119 -14.57 14.97 -5.89
N GLU A 120 -15.53 15.83 -5.55
CA GLU A 120 -15.37 16.88 -4.54
C GLU A 120 -15.05 16.34 -3.14
N VAL A 121 -15.44 15.10 -2.82
CA VAL A 121 -15.12 14.48 -1.53
C VAL A 121 -13.61 14.21 -1.41
N ILE A 122 -12.96 13.85 -2.52
CA ILE A 122 -11.52 13.59 -2.59
C ILE A 122 -10.79 14.91 -2.79
N CYS A 123 -11.22 15.71 -3.77
CA CYS A 123 -10.53 16.92 -4.19
C CYS A 123 -10.66 18.06 -3.18
N GLY A 124 -11.76 18.14 -2.43
CA GLY A 124 -11.90 19.05 -1.29
C GLY A 124 -10.89 18.73 -0.19
N ALA A 125 -10.69 17.44 0.13
CA ALA A 125 -9.70 17.01 1.12
C ALA A 125 -8.26 17.30 0.65
N VAL A 126 -7.97 17.01 -0.63
CA VAL A 126 -6.68 17.33 -1.27
C VAL A 126 -6.40 18.84 -1.23
N LYS A 127 -7.41 19.67 -1.57
CA LYS A 127 -7.30 21.13 -1.53
C LYS A 127 -7.04 21.62 -0.10
N TRP A 128 -7.78 21.11 0.88
CA TRP A 128 -7.58 21.46 2.29
C TRP A 128 -6.18 21.12 2.79
N LEU A 129 -5.65 19.93 2.46
CA LEU A 129 -4.28 19.55 2.83
C LEU A 129 -3.26 20.56 2.31
N ILE A 130 -3.37 20.96 1.05
CA ILE A 130 -2.42 21.88 0.41
C ILE A 130 -2.54 23.30 0.99
N LEU A 131 -3.77 23.81 1.14
CA LEU A 131 -3.98 25.21 1.55
C LEU A 131 -3.76 25.42 3.04
N GLU A 132 -4.19 24.47 3.88
CA GLU A 132 -4.22 24.65 5.33
C GLU A 132 -3.05 23.97 6.06
N LYS A 133 -2.49 22.91 5.47
CA LYS A 133 -1.52 22.03 6.17
C LYS A 133 -0.13 22.00 5.55
N GLN A 134 0.05 22.49 4.33
CA GLN A 134 1.36 22.58 3.70
C GLN A 134 2.05 23.90 4.03
N GLN A 135 3.29 23.82 4.48
CA GLN A 135 4.15 24.97 4.72
C GLN A 135 4.82 25.45 3.42
N PRO A 136 5.32 26.71 3.37
CA PRO A 136 5.98 27.24 2.18
C PRO A 136 7.20 26.44 1.70
N ASP A 137 7.88 25.75 2.62
CA ASP A 137 9.01 24.86 2.34
C ASP A 137 8.61 23.45 1.87
N GLY A 138 7.30 23.15 1.82
CA GLY A 138 6.74 21.89 1.33
C GLY A 138 6.38 20.88 2.41
N VAL A 139 6.71 21.14 3.67
CA VAL A 139 6.40 20.26 4.81
C VAL A 139 4.92 20.25 5.12
N PHE A 140 4.34 19.09 5.39
CA PHE A 140 3.00 19.00 5.98
C PHE A 140 3.08 18.91 7.51
N LYS A 141 2.21 19.65 8.20
CA LYS A 141 2.11 19.62 9.68
C LYS A 141 0.88 18.86 10.15
N GLU A 142 1.02 18.18 11.29
CA GLU A 142 -0.10 17.55 12.01
C GLU A 142 -0.41 18.36 13.27
N ASP A 143 -1.62 18.90 13.34
CA ASP A 143 -2.07 19.74 14.45
C ASP A 143 -2.99 18.99 15.42
N ALA A 144 -3.61 17.90 14.96
CA ALA A 144 -4.56 17.13 15.74
C ALA A 144 -4.41 15.64 15.44
N PRO A 145 -3.38 14.97 15.99
CA PRO A 145 -3.15 13.56 15.75
C PRO A 145 -4.37 12.69 16.05
N VAL A 146 -4.46 11.59 15.31
CA VAL A 146 -5.49 10.56 15.50
C VAL A 146 -5.51 10.03 16.93
N ILE A 147 -6.69 9.59 17.37
CA ILE A 147 -6.89 8.98 18.69
C ILE A 147 -6.29 7.58 18.69
N HIS A 148 -6.60 6.79 17.66
CA HIS A 148 -6.07 5.45 17.42
C HIS A 148 -4.67 5.52 16.81
N LYS A 149 -3.65 5.93 17.59
CA LYS A 149 -2.27 6.09 17.10
C LYS A 149 -1.72 4.82 16.44
N GLU A 150 -2.20 3.66 16.83
CA GLU A 150 -1.82 2.38 16.23
C GLU A 150 -2.19 2.29 14.72
N MET A 151 -3.12 3.11 14.23
CA MET A 151 -3.47 3.17 12.80
C MET A 151 -2.44 3.90 11.93
N VAL A 152 -1.50 4.64 12.52
CA VAL A 152 -0.51 5.45 11.78
C VAL A 152 0.73 4.66 11.32
N GLY A 153 0.88 3.42 11.80
CA GLY A 153 2.00 2.55 11.42
C GLY A 153 3.37 3.06 11.90
N GLY A 154 4.40 2.82 11.08
CA GLY A 154 5.80 3.14 11.42
C GLY A 154 6.12 4.63 11.58
N TYR A 155 5.15 5.51 11.32
CA TYR A 155 5.23 6.95 11.61
C TYR A 155 5.59 7.24 13.08
N GLN A 156 5.18 6.38 14.03
CA GLN A 156 5.47 6.58 15.46
C GLN A 156 6.95 6.31 15.77
N GLY A 157 7.77 7.37 15.62
CA GLY A 157 9.18 7.43 16.00
C GLY A 157 10.13 7.68 14.82
N ALA A 158 9.66 7.62 13.58
CA ALA A 158 10.52 7.70 12.40
C ALA A 158 10.42 9.05 11.72
N GLU A 159 11.26 10.01 12.17
CA GLU A 159 11.45 11.31 11.50
C GLU A 159 10.12 11.95 11.07
N PRO A 160 9.26 12.32 12.04
CA PRO A 160 7.82 12.47 11.83
C PRO A 160 7.46 13.45 10.71
N GLU A 161 8.15 14.59 10.61
CA GLU A 161 7.88 15.56 9.54
C GLU A 161 8.10 14.97 8.13
N VAL A 162 9.17 14.19 7.96
CA VAL A 162 9.49 13.53 6.68
C VAL A 162 8.45 12.45 6.39
N SER A 163 8.17 11.58 7.37
CA SER A 163 7.22 10.49 7.20
C SER A 163 5.81 10.99 6.89
N LEU A 164 5.33 12.04 7.60
CA LEU A 164 4.03 12.65 7.30
C LEU A 164 4.01 13.28 5.91
N THR A 165 5.05 14.04 5.56
CA THR A 165 5.13 14.70 4.25
C THR A 165 5.17 13.68 3.11
N ALA A 166 5.91 12.59 3.25
CA ALA A 166 5.94 11.49 2.28
C ALA A 166 4.59 10.79 2.17
N PHE A 167 3.94 10.51 3.29
CA PHE A 167 2.60 9.90 3.32
C PHE A 167 1.54 10.77 2.64
N VAL A 168 1.52 12.08 2.94
CA VAL A 168 0.60 13.03 2.30
C VAL A 168 0.92 13.15 0.81
N LEU A 169 2.20 13.22 0.43
CA LEU A 169 2.60 13.26 -0.99
C LEU A 169 2.09 12.04 -1.77
N ILE A 170 2.17 10.83 -1.21
CA ILE A 170 1.60 9.62 -1.82
C ILE A 170 0.09 9.78 -2.03
N ALA A 171 -0.65 10.25 -1.01
CA ALA A 171 -2.08 10.46 -1.13
C ALA A 171 -2.45 11.49 -2.21
N LEU A 172 -1.68 12.57 -2.33
CA LEU A 172 -1.85 13.57 -3.39
C LEU A 172 -1.58 12.99 -4.78
N LEU A 173 -0.53 12.17 -4.93
CA LEU A 173 -0.15 11.53 -6.18
C LEU A 173 -1.17 10.47 -6.62
N GLU A 174 -1.64 9.63 -5.70
CA GLU A 174 -2.68 8.62 -5.99
C GLU A 174 -4.05 9.26 -6.31
N SER A 175 -4.30 10.49 -5.85
CA SER A 175 -5.52 11.27 -6.16
C SER A 175 -5.34 12.20 -7.38
N ARG A 176 -4.15 12.22 -8.00
CA ARG A 176 -3.78 13.24 -9.00
C ARG A 176 -4.69 13.24 -10.22
N ASP A 177 -4.93 12.06 -10.79
CA ASP A 177 -5.74 11.93 -12.01
C ASP A 177 -7.20 12.36 -11.81
N ILE A 178 -7.71 12.22 -10.57
CA ILE A 178 -9.05 12.62 -10.19
C ILE A 178 -9.12 14.13 -9.97
N CYS A 179 -8.10 14.72 -9.36
CA CYS A 179 -8.18 16.09 -8.84
C CYS A 179 -7.41 17.15 -9.63
N LYS A 180 -6.62 16.78 -10.64
CA LYS A 180 -5.83 17.74 -11.45
C LYS A 180 -6.67 18.88 -12.05
N ASP A 181 -7.91 18.58 -12.46
CA ASP A 181 -8.80 19.56 -13.09
C ASP A 181 -9.68 20.31 -12.06
N HIS A 182 -9.68 19.87 -10.80
CA HIS A 182 -10.46 20.46 -9.71
C HIS A 182 -9.61 21.32 -8.76
N VAL A 183 -8.30 21.06 -8.67
CA VAL A 183 -7.40 21.70 -7.70
C VAL A 183 -6.17 22.29 -8.41
N ASN A 184 -6.26 23.57 -8.77
CA ASN A 184 -5.18 24.28 -9.47
C ASN A 184 -3.83 24.29 -8.73
N SER A 185 -3.85 24.20 -7.40
CA SER A 185 -2.64 24.19 -6.56
C SER A 185 -2.01 22.79 -6.40
N LEU A 186 -2.59 21.74 -6.98
CA LEU A 186 -2.18 20.34 -6.78
C LEU A 186 -0.74 20.09 -7.23
N GLU A 187 -0.43 20.44 -8.48
CA GLU A 187 0.91 20.23 -9.05
C GLU A 187 1.99 20.98 -8.26
N MET A 188 1.68 22.20 -7.82
CA MET A 188 2.60 23.00 -7.01
C MET A 188 2.80 22.39 -5.62
N GLY A 189 1.72 21.89 -5.01
CA GLY A 189 1.78 21.20 -3.71
C GLY A 189 2.62 19.92 -3.77
N ILE A 190 2.40 19.10 -4.79
CA ILE A 190 3.20 17.90 -5.10
C ILE A 190 4.67 18.29 -5.29
N HIS A 191 4.94 19.33 -6.09
CA HIS A 191 6.30 19.78 -6.36
C HIS A 191 7.03 20.19 -5.08
N ARG A 192 6.45 21.06 -4.25
CA ARG A 192 7.08 21.52 -2.99
C ARG A 192 7.37 20.38 -2.02
N ALA A 193 6.42 19.48 -1.83
CA ALA A 193 6.62 18.32 -0.96
C ALA A 193 7.72 17.39 -1.49
N SER A 194 7.74 17.14 -2.81
CA SER A 194 8.78 16.32 -3.44
C SER A 194 10.18 16.94 -3.33
N GLU A 195 10.30 18.26 -3.43
CA GLU A 195 11.58 18.99 -3.27
C GLU A 195 12.06 18.95 -1.82
N TYR A 196 11.17 19.14 -0.84
CA TYR A 196 11.51 18.98 0.57
C TYR A 196 12.07 17.58 0.85
N LEU A 197 11.34 16.53 0.44
CA LEU A 197 11.76 15.15 0.65
C LEU A 197 13.08 14.84 -0.06
N SER A 198 13.26 15.33 -1.29
CA SER A 198 14.50 15.14 -2.06
C SER A 198 15.74 15.71 -1.34
N ARG A 199 15.59 16.88 -0.69
CA ARG A 199 16.68 17.51 0.10
C ARG A 199 17.01 16.72 1.36
N ARG A 200 16.02 16.09 1.99
CA ARG A 200 16.18 15.32 3.22
C ARG A 200 16.60 13.87 2.98
N TYR A 201 16.35 13.33 1.78
CA TYR A 201 16.46 11.90 1.50
C TYR A 201 17.83 11.28 1.83
N GLN A 202 18.93 11.97 1.55
CA GLN A 202 20.28 11.44 1.81
C GLN A 202 20.66 11.42 3.30
N SER A 203 20.01 12.23 4.15
CA SER A 203 20.29 12.32 5.58
C SER A 203 19.36 11.47 6.45
N LEU A 204 18.41 10.76 5.83
CA LEU A 204 17.51 9.85 6.54
C LEU A 204 18.29 8.68 7.16
N ALA A 205 17.88 8.29 8.37
CA ALA A 205 18.60 7.30 9.18
C ALA A 205 17.83 6.01 9.41
N ARG A 206 16.51 6.00 9.22
CA ARG A 206 15.67 4.84 9.55
C ARG A 206 15.22 4.08 8.30
N PRO A 207 15.32 2.74 8.26
CA PRO A 207 14.87 1.93 7.12
C PRO A 207 13.45 2.23 6.68
N TYR A 208 12.53 2.40 7.65
CA TYR A 208 11.14 2.74 7.39
C TYR A 208 10.99 4.11 6.69
N THR A 209 11.57 5.18 7.24
CA THR A 209 11.48 6.53 6.65
C THR A 209 12.06 6.54 5.25
N VAL A 210 13.19 5.85 5.04
CA VAL A 210 13.84 5.73 3.74
C VAL A 210 12.88 5.07 2.76
N ALA A 211 12.34 3.89 3.08
CA ALA A 211 11.45 3.17 2.17
C ALA A 211 10.18 3.95 1.80
N LEU A 212 9.52 4.56 2.79
CA LEU A 212 8.34 5.41 2.57
C LEU A 212 8.68 6.61 1.67
N THR A 213 9.79 7.29 1.95
CA THR A 213 10.23 8.46 1.16
C THR A 213 10.65 8.04 -0.25
N SER A 214 11.32 6.90 -0.41
CA SER A 214 11.68 6.34 -1.71
C SER A 214 10.43 6.12 -2.56
N TYR A 215 9.37 5.50 -2.01
CA TYR A 215 8.14 5.29 -2.75
C TYR A 215 7.48 6.62 -3.16
N ALA A 216 7.37 7.58 -2.23
CA ALA A 216 6.81 8.89 -2.52
C ALA A 216 7.58 9.63 -3.64
N LEU A 217 8.92 9.59 -3.61
CA LEU A 217 9.77 10.17 -4.63
C LEU A 217 9.72 9.40 -5.95
N ALA A 218 9.56 8.07 -5.92
CA ALA A 218 9.42 7.24 -7.12
C ALA A 218 8.12 7.59 -7.86
N LEU A 219 6.99 7.66 -7.14
CA LEU A 219 5.70 8.09 -7.71
C LEU A 219 5.78 9.51 -8.29
N ALA A 220 6.53 10.41 -7.66
CA ALA A 220 6.74 11.77 -8.15
C ALA A 220 7.73 11.86 -9.33
N GLY A 221 8.35 10.76 -9.76
CA GLY A 221 9.40 10.75 -10.79
C GLY A 221 10.70 11.45 -10.36
N LYS A 222 10.92 11.60 -9.04
CA LYS A 222 12.07 12.31 -8.45
C LYS A 222 13.13 11.37 -7.88
N LEU A 223 12.82 10.09 -7.70
CA LEU A 223 13.79 9.10 -7.23
C LEU A 223 14.73 8.66 -8.36
N LYS A 224 15.93 9.23 -8.40
CA LYS A 224 16.91 8.96 -9.47
C LYS A 224 17.63 7.61 -9.38
N SER A 225 17.75 7.05 -8.19
CA SER A 225 18.47 5.80 -7.95
C SER A 225 17.99 5.11 -6.68
N GLU A 226 17.95 3.79 -6.74
CA GLU A 226 17.63 2.85 -5.67
C GLU A 226 18.76 2.72 -4.65
N LYS A 227 19.97 3.26 -4.89
CA LYS A 227 21.14 3.07 -4.01
C LYS A 227 20.89 3.44 -2.55
N VAL A 228 20.23 4.57 -2.28
CA VAL A 228 19.91 4.99 -0.91
C VAL A 228 18.91 4.02 -0.29
N LEU A 229 17.89 3.62 -1.03
CA LEU A 229 16.91 2.62 -0.59
C LEU A 229 17.63 1.31 -0.24
N MET A 230 18.40 0.75 -1.18
CA MET A 230 19.10 -0.53 -1.04
C MET A 230 20.17 -0.54 0.05
N LYS A 231 20.77 0.61 0.40
CA LYS A 231 21.71 0.74 1.53
C LYS A 231 21.08 0.32 2.86
N PHE A 232 19.78 0.55 3.04
CA PHE A 232 19.05 0.18 4.24
C PHE A 232 18.37 -1.19 4.14
N SER A 233 18.55 -1.88 3.02
CA SER A 233 18.06 -3.24 2.84
C SER A 233 18.91 -4.23 3.62
N LYS A 234 18.26 -5.11 4.36
CA LYS A 234 18.88 -6.30 4.94
C LYS A 234 18.84 -7.42 3.90
N GLU A 235 20.02 -7.87 3.50
CA GLU A 235 20.22 -8.96 2.52
C GLU A 235 19.52 -8.71 1.16
N GLY A 236 19.22 -7.45 0.82
CA GLY A 236 18.51 -7.11 -0.41
C GLY A 236 17.03 -7.53 -0.44
N ARG A 237 16.43 -7.88 0.71
CA ARG A 237 15.06 -8.43 0.76
C ARG A 237 14.09 -7.73 1.72
N SER A 238 14.57 -6.96 2.69
CA SER A 238 13.70 -6.35 3.71
C SER A 238 14.28 -5.08 4.32
N TRP A 239 13.41 -4.19 4.80
CA TRP A 239 13.77 -2.96 5.51
C TRP A 239 13.28 -3.07 6.94
N GLU A 240 14.19 -3.50 7.81
CA GLU A 240 13.83 -3.96 9.15
C GLU A 240 14.48 -3.14 10.26
N GLU A 241 13.69 -2.90 11.31
CA GLU A 241 14.15 -2.41 12.61
C GLU A 241 13.86 -3.45 13.70
N ARG A 242 14.63 -3.40 14.79
CA ARG A 242 14.48 -4.35 15.90
C ARG A 242 13.12 -4.16 16.58
N ASN A 243 12.46 -5.27 16.90
CA ASN A 243 11.17 -5.29 17.62
C ASN A 243 10.03 -4.52 16.94
N ALA A 244 10.07 -4.38 15.61
CA ALA A 244 9.13 -3.56 14.84
C ALA A 244 8.42 -4.35 13.72
N ARG A 245 7.95 -5.57 14.01
CA ARG A 245 7.46 -6.52 12.98
C ARG A 245 6.47 -5.91 11.98
N THR A 246 5.41 -5.23 12.47
CA THR A 246 4.39 -4.62 11.60
C THR A 246 4.95 -3.45 10.79
N TYR A 247 5.81 -2.63 11.38
CA TYR A 247 6.47 -1.51 10.69
C TYR A 247 7.49 -2.00 9.66
N ASN A 248 8.14 -3.14 9.90
CA ASN A 248 9.04 -3.78 8.95
C ASN A 248 8.28 -4.30 7.74
N ILE A 249 7.08 -4.87 7.95
CA ILE A 249 6.20 -5.29 6.85
C ILE A 249 5.78 -4.07 6.03
N GLU A 250 5.31 -3.02 6.70
CA GLU A 250 4.92 -1.76 6.05
C GLU A 250 6.07 -1.12 5.27
N GLY A 251 7.23 -0.93 5.90
CA GLY A 251 8.42 -0.36 5.28
C GLY A 251 8.94 -1.20 4.12
N THR A 252 8.96 -2.53 4.26
CA THR A 252 9.36 -3.43 3.17
C THR A 252 8.35 -3.41 2.01
N SER A 253 7.07 -3.21 2.30
CA SER A 253 6.03 -3.06 1.27
C SER A 253 6.19 -1.75 0.49
N TYR A 254 6.49 -0.63 1.17
CA TYR A 254 6.86 0.63 0.49
C TYR A 254 8.11 0.46 -0.38
N ALA A 255 9.12 -0.27 0.11
CA ALA A 255 10.32 -0.53 -0.68
C ALA A 255 10.01 -1.35 -1.95
N LEU A 256 9.16 -2.37 -1.85
CA LEU A 256 8.73 -3.14 -3.02
C LEU A 256 7.99 -2.24 -4.03
N LEU A 257 7.04 -1.42 -3.57
CA LEU A 257 6.31 -0.48 -4.41
C LEU A 257 7.24 0.54 -5.07
N ALA A 258 8.25 1.04 -4.35
CA ALA A 258 9.25 1.95 -4.91
C ALA A 258 10.06 1.27 -6.03
N LEU A 259 10.51 0.03 -5.82
CA LEU A 259 11.28 -0.72 -6.83
C LEU A 259 10.44 -1.06 -8.07
N LEU A 260 9.16 -1.41 -7.88
CA LEU A 260 8.22 -1.61 -8.98
C LEU A 260 8.01 -0.33 -9.78
N GLN A 261 7.77 0.79 -9.09
CA GLN A 261 7.59 2.11 -9.72
C GLN A 261 8.85 2.60 -10.46
N MET A 262 10.03 2.17 -10.02
CA MET A 262 11.32 2.44 -10.69
C MET A 262 11.64 1.45 -11.82
N GLU A 263 10.76 0.49 -12.11
CA GLU A 263 10.95 -0.56 -13.11
C GLU A 263 12.26 -1.34 -12.88
N LYS A 264 12.50 -1.79 -11.64
CA LYS A 264 13.66 -2.58 -11.21
C LYS A 264 13.31 -4.05 -10.92
N PRO A 265 12.82 -4.83 -11.91
CA PRO A 265 12.31 -6.18 -11.68
C PRO A 265 13.35 -7.12 -11.05
N GLU A 266 14.64 -6.93 -11.34
CA GLU A 266 15.75 -7.72 -10.80
C GLU A 266 15.89 -7.63 -9.27
N LEU A 267 15.39 -6.57 -8.64
CA LEU A 267 15.45 -6.34 -7.20
C LEU A 267 14.16 -6.73 -6.46
N THR A 268 13.05 -6.92 -7.18
CA THR A 268 11.71 -7.09 -6.57
C THR A 268 11.46 -8.51 -6.05
N GLY A 269 12.00 -9.53 -6.73
CA GLY A 269 11.72 -10.95 -6.40
C GLY A 269 12.07 -11.37 -4.97
N PRO A 270 13.27 -11.05 -4.44
CA PRO A 270 13.62 -11.34 -3.05
C PRO A 270 12.71 -10.64 -2.03
N VAL A 271 12.30 -9.40 -2.33
CA VAL A 271 11.43 -8.59 -1.46
C VAL A 271 10.01 -9.14 -1.42
N ALA A 272 9.43 -9.43 -2.59
CA ALA A 272 8.11 -10.07 -2.70
C ALA A 272 8.07 -11.42 -1.98
N ARG A 273 9.12 -12.24 -2.14
CA ARG A 273 9.27 -13.51 -1.41
C ARG A 273 9.31 -13.30 0.10
N TRP A 274 10.07 -12.32 0.59
CA TRP A 274 10.15 -12.03 2.03
C TRP A 274 8.79 -11.65 2.60
N LEU A 275 8.04 -10.78 1.90
CA LEU A 275 6.69 -10.35 2.30
C LEU A 275 5.72 -11.54 2.34
N ALA A 276 5.71 -12.36 1.29
CA ALA A 276 4.84 -13.54 1.23
C ALA A 276 5.16 -14.57 2.35
N GLN A 277 6.43 -14.69 2.74
CA GLN A 277 6.85 -15.57 3.86
C GLN A 277 6.44 -15.06 5.24
N GLN A 278 6.06 -13.79 5.38
CA GLN A 278 5.60 -13.27 6.67
C GLN A 278 4.28 -13.91 7.12
N ASN A 279 3.54 -14.55 6.20
CA ASN A 279 2.22 -15.12 6.44
C ASN A 279 1.33 -14.14 7.21
N TYR A 280 1.36 -12.89 6.76
CA TYR A 280 0.67 -11.80 7.41
C TYR A 280 -0.69 -11.62 6.74
N PHE A 281 -1.75 -11.90 7.48
CA PHE A 281 -3.12 -11.86 6.97
C PHE A 281 -3.90 -10.62 7.41
N GLY A 282 -3.24 -9.69 8.13
CA GLY A 282 -3.83 -8.43 8.56
C GLY A 282 -5.03 -8.54 9.51
N GLY A 283 -5.61 -7.38 9.83
CA GLY A 283 -6.82 -7.26 10.65
C GLY A 283 -6.60 -6.58 12.01
N GLY A 284 -7.63 -5.87 12.49
CA GLY A 284 -7.63 -5.20 13.79
C GLY A 284 -6.92 -3.84 13.85
N TYR A 285 -6.92 -3.23 15.04
CA TYR A 285 -6.23 -2.00 15.36
C TYR A 285 -4.70 -2.25 15.47
N GLY A 286 -3.87 -1.36 14.92
CA GLY A 286 -2.39 -1.47 14.96
C GLY A 286 -1.72 -2.13 13.78
N SER A 287 -2.52 -2.53 12.79
CA SER A 287 -2.11 -3.35 11.66
C SER A 287 -2.59 -2.76 10.32
N THR A 288 -3.34 -1.66 10.37
CA THR A 288 -4.08 -1.08 9.25
C THR A 288 -3.16 -0.71 8.08
N GLN A 289 -2.11 0.11 8.31
CA GLN A 289 -1.16 0.44 7.24
C GLN A 289 -0.41 -0.79 6.72
N ALA A 290 0.13 -1.63 7.61
CA ALA A 290 0.86 -2.83 7.20
C ALA A 290 0.00 -3.77 6.33
N THR A 291 -1.29 -3.94 6.67
CA THR A 291 -2.29 -4.69 5.90
C THR A 291 -2.48 -4.09 4.52
N ILE A 292 -2.67 -2.79 4.44
CA ILE A 292 -2.90 -2.08 3.17
C ILE A 292 -1.71 -2.25 2.25
N LEU A 293 -0.52 -1.91 2.76
CA LEU A 293 0.67 -1.82 1.94
C LEU A 293 1.15 -3.19 1.50
N VAL A 294 1.07 -4.23 2.35
CA VAL A 294 1.51 -5.58 1.92
C VAL A 294 0.63 -6.12 0.80
N PHE A 295 -0.68 -5.97 0.88
CA PHE A 295 -1.57 -6.43 -0.20
C PHE A 295 -1.42 -5.57 -1.44
N GLN A 296 -1.33 -4.25 -1.31
CA GLN A 296 -1.08 -3.35 -2.45
C GLN A 296 0.24 -3.70 -3.15
N ALA A 297 1.32 -3.93 -2.40
CA ALA A 297 2.64 -4.24 -2.95
C ALA A 297 2.70 -5.62 -3.62
N LEU A 298 2.12 -6.64 -2.98
CA LEU A 298 2.06 -7.99 -3.54
C LEU A 298 1.14 -8.08 -4.76
N ALA A 299 0.02 -7.34 -4.76
CA ALA A 299 -0.87 -7.20 -5.90
C ALA A 299 -0.16 -6.55 -7.08
N GLN A 300 0.48 -5.41 -6.87
CA GLN A 300 1.21 -4.70 -7.90
C GLN A 300 2.35 -5.56 -8.45
N TYR A 301 3.08 -6.27 -7.58
CA TYR A 301 4.10 -7.22 -8.01
C TYR A 301 3.53 -8.32 -8.92
N GLN A 302 2.33 -8.84 -8.65
CA GLN A 302 1.71 -9.86 -9.51
C GLN A 302 1.23 -9.30 -10.85
N VAL A 303 0.76 -8.05 -10.88
CA VAL A 303 0.30 -7.37 -12.10
C VAL A 303 1.49 -7.02 -13.00
N ASP A 304 2.57 -6.49 -12.42
CA ASP A 304 3.76 -6.01 -13.13
C ASP A 304 4.76 -7.14 -13.42
N SER A 305 4.75 -8.21 -12.64
CA SER A 305 5.50 -9.41 -13.00
C SER A 305 4.96 -9.92 -14.32
N PRO A 306 5.82 -10.19 -15.31
CA PRO A 306 5.38 -10.74 -16.58
C PRO A 306 4.54 -11.98 -16.31
N ARG A 307 3.23 -11.91 -16.57
CA ARG A 307 2.30 -13.05 -16.42
C ARG A 307 2.72 -14.25 -17.27
N GLN A 308 3.67 -14.07 -18.19
CA GLN A 308 4.11 -15.06 -19.16
C GLN A 308 5.57 -14.77 -19.53
N LEU A 309 6.53 -15.29 -18.79
CA LEU A 309 7.47 -16.13 -19.52
C LEU A 309 6.68 -17.40 -19.77
N GLU A 310 6.57 -17.87 -21.01
CA GLU A 310 6.13 -19.24 -21.25
C GLU A 310 6.98 -20.13 -20.35
N LEU A 311 6.42 -20.59 -19.23
CA LEU A 311 7.08 -21.60 -18.43
C LEU A 311 7.24 -22.77 -19.38
N ASN A 312 8.49 -23.12 -19.64
CA ASN A 312 8.88 -24.24 -20.48
C ASN A 312 10.20 -24.74 -19.91
N LEU A 313 10.10 -25.31 -18.71
CA LEU A 313 11.25 -25.76 -17.93
C LEU A 313 11.28 -27.29 -17.93
N ASP A 314 12.34 -27.86 -18.50
CA ASP A 314 12.66 -29.28 -18.32
C ASP A 314 13.60 -29.44 -17.11
N VAL A 315 13.05 -29.85 -15.97
CA VAL A 315 13.76 -30.03 -14.70
C VAL A 315 14.06 -31.50 -14.46
N SER A 316 15.33 -31.88 -14.36
CA SER A 316 15.73 -33.26 -14.03
C SER A 316 16.35 -33.34 -12.63
N VAL A 317 15.76 -34.17 -11.76
CA VAL A 317 16.23 -34.40 -10.39
C VAL A 317 16.83 -35.79 -10.28
N LEU A 318 18.15 -35.86 -10.09
CA LEU A 318 18.87 -37.11 -9.82
C LEU A 318 19.03 -37.30 -8.30
N LEU A 319 18.46 -38.38 -7.77
CA LEU A 319 18.59 -38.73 -6.35
C LEU A 319 19.77 -39.71 -6.18
N PRO A 320 20.60 -39.60 -5.12
CA PRO A 320 21.81 -40.42 -4.93
C PRO A 320 21.59 -41.95 -4.95
N ARG A 321 20.34 -42.41 -4.72
CA ARG A 321 19.96 -43.83 -4.70
C ARG A 321 19.17 -44.27 -5.94
N ARG A 322 19.06 -43.44 -6.98
CA ARG A 322 18.37 -43.78 -8.23
C ARG A 322 19.36 -43.85 -9.40
N ALA A 323 19.16 -44.84 -10.26
CA ALA A 323 19.96 -45.02 -11.47
C ALA A 323 19.62 -44.01 -12.58
N SER A 324 18.43 -43.41 -12.55
CA SER A 324 17.96 -42.44 -13.54
C SER A 324 17.38 -41.19 -12.87
N ALA A 325 17.52 -40.05 -13.55
CA ALA A 325 16.94 -38.79 -13.13
C ALA A 325 15.41 -38.81 -13.30
N ILE A 326 14.71 -38.08 -12.43
CA ILE A 326 13.27 -37.83 -12.57
C ILE A 326 13.12 -36.51 -13.30
N THR A 327 12.58 -36.56 -14.52
CA THR A 327 12.36 -35.36 -15.34
C THR A 327 10.93 -34.86 -15.19
N TYR A 328 10.79 -33.55 -14.99
CA TYR A 328 9.53 -32.83 -14.94
C TYR A 328 9.57 -31.74 -15.99
N ARG A 329 8.51 -31.64 -16.78
CA ARG A 329 8.31 -30.53 -17.70
C ARG A 329 7.28 -29.60 -17.09
N ILE A 330 7.68 -28.38 -16.77
CA ILE A 330 6.82 -27.37 -16.16
C ILE A 330 6.47 -26.36 -17.24
N GLU A 331 5.19 -26.38 -17.60
CA GLU A 331 4.54 -25.48 -18.51
C GLU A 331 3.58 -24.56 -17.75
N ASN A 332 2.99 -23.57 -18.40
CA ASN A 332 2.06 -22.64 -17.73
C ASN A 332 0.81 -23.33 -17.15
N ASN A 333 0.55 -24.58 -17.52
CA ASN A 333 -0.72 -25.27 -17.31
C ASN A 333 -0.63 -26.37 -16.24
N ASN A 334 0.55 -26.65 -15.68
CA ASN A 334 0.80 -27.83 -14.83
C ASN A 334 1.74 -27.59 -13.63
#